data_AF-A0A511MG75-F1
#
_entry.id   AF-A0A511MG75-F1
#
_cell.length_a   1.000
_cell.length_b   1.000
_cell.length_c   1.000
_cell.angle_alpha   90.00
_cell.angle_beta   90.00
_cell.angle_gamma   90.00
#
_symmetry.space_group_name_H-M   'P 1'
#
loop_
_entity.id
_entity.type
_entity.pdbx_description
1 polymer ?
#
loop_
_entity_poly.entity_id
_entity_poly.type
_entity_poly.pdbx_seq_one_letter_code
_entity_poly.pdbx_strand_id
1 'polypeptide(L)'
;MAESWCQGRYAVAVEVWIPVFGAAVTAFGAVWIASYTQRQTRRDVRTMIKSDIEALKLLKELHPESSGVQKLQEHIAWRIDQLAGHERGARRDWTGIVALLLLWSTAAAIALGGFYAGSWWKLAILPALLLFTLGLPGLGSFKKKIRET
;
A
#
# COMPACT_ATOMS: atom_id res chain seq x y z
N MET A 1 37.48 32.34 -19.89
CA MET A 1 37.43 32.00 -18.44
C MET A 1 36.00 32.07 -17.84
N ALA A 2 34.92 32.02 -18.64
CA ALA A 2 33.55 32.04 -18.11
C ALA A 2 32.86 30.66 -18.09
N GLU A 3 33.42 29.66 -18.76
CA GLU A 3 32.76 28.35 -18.94
C GLU A 3 32.93 27.40 -17.74
N SER A 4 33.98 27.56 -16.91
CA SER A 4 34.23 26.67 -15.76
C SER A 4 33.22 26.86 -14.61
N TRP A 5 32.60 28.04 -14.51
CA TRP A 5 31.63 28.35 -13.45
C TRP A 5 30.26 27.73 -13.70
N CYS A 6 29.92 27.44 -14.96
CA CYS A 6 28.64 26.81 -15.31
C CYS A 6 28.64 25.31 -14.99
N GLN A 7 29.72 24.58 -15.26
CA GLN A 7 29.78 23.13 -15.03
C GLN A 7 29.59 22.74 -13.56
N GLY A 8 30.08 23.54 -12.60
CA GLY A 8 29.93 23.24 -11.18
C GLY A 8 28.49 23.29 -10.64
N ARG A 9 27.63 24.18 -11.18
CA ARG A 9 26.24 24.30 -10.69
C ARG A 9 25.32 23.17 -11.16
N TYR A 10 25.60 22.58 -12.33
CA TYR A 10 24.82 21.44 -12.83
C TYR A 10 25.17 20.16 -12.08
N ALA A 11 26.43 19.97 -11.68
CA ALA A 11 26.87 18.81 -10.91
C ALA A 11 26.15 18.72 -9.55
N VAL A 12 26.07 19.83 -8.81
CA VAL A 12 25.41 19.88 -7.49
C VAL A 12 23.89 19.64 -7.60
N ALA A 13 23.25 20.12 -8.67
CA ALA A 13 21.84 19.85 -8.90
C ALA A 13 21.61 18.34 -9.11
N VAL A 14 22.37 17.70 -10.02
CA VAL A 14 22.20 16.27 -10.32
C VAL A 14 22.49 15.40 -9.10
N GLU A 15 23.49 15.73 -8.28
CA GLU A 15 23.83 14.98 -7.06
C GLU A 15 22.73 15.01 -5.99
N VAL A 16 21.93 16.08 -5.89
CA VAL A 16 20.80 16.16 -4.94
C VAL A 16 19.53 15.51 -5.51
N TRP A 17 19.35 15.53 -6.84
CA TRP A 17 18.17 14.93 -7.49
C TRP A 17 18.18 13.40 -7.47
N ILE A 18 19.34 12.76 -7.62
CA ILE A 18 19.48 11.30 -7.59
C ILE A 18 18.97 10.68 -6.27
N PRO A 19 19.35 11.15 -5.07
CA PRO A 19 18.88 10.57 -3.81
C PRO A 19 17.41 10.88 -3.53
N VAL A 20 16.89 12.05 -3.93
CA VAL A 20 15.47 12.41 -3.73
C VAL A 20 14.57 11.57 -4.65
N PHE A 21 14.94 11.44 -5.92
CA PHE A 21 14.20 10.59 -6.86
C PHE A 21 14.33 9.11 -6.49
N GLY A 22 15.52 8.69 -6.05
CA GLY A 22 15.77 7.38 -5.48
C GLY A 22 14.82 7.09 -4.32
N ALA A 23 14.82 7.94 -3.28
CA ALA A 23 13.96 7.76 -2.11
C ALA A 23 12.46 7.75 -2.44
N ALA A 24 12.01 8.59 -3.39
CA ALA A 24 10.62 8.61 -3.84
C ALA A 24 10.24 7.29 -4.55
N VAL A 25 11.11 6.77 -5.43
CA VAL A 25 10.91 5.49 -6.12
C VAL A 25 10.94 4.32 -5.13
N THR A 26 11.87 4.31 -4.16
CA THR A 26 11.91 3.24 -3.15
C THR A 26 10.69 3.28 -2.23
N ALA A 27 10.24 4.47 -1.83
CA ALA A 27 9.03 4.63 -1.02
C ALA A 27 7.78 4.15 -1.78
N PHE A 28 7.65 4.52 -3.06
CA PHE A 28 6.56 4.04 -3.91
C PHE A 28 6.63 2.52 -4.13
N GLY A 29 7.82 1.99 -4.37
CA GLY A 29 8.07 0.55 -4.51
C GLY A 29 7.73 -0.24 -3.26
N ALA A 30 8.13 0.23 -2.07
CA ALA A 30 7.81 -0.42 -0.80
C ALA A 30 6.30 -0.45 -0.52
N VAL A 31 5.60 0.65 -0.81
CA VAL A 31 4.14 0.74 -0.68
C VAL A 31 3.45 -0.20 -1.66
N TRP A 32 3.95 -0.28 -2.90
CA TRP A 32 3.43 -1.19 -3.93
C TRP A 32 3.63 -2.66 -3.55
N ILE A 33 4.83 -3.03 -3.13
CA ILE A 33 5.18 -4.39 -2.68
C ILE A 33 4.31 -4.78 -1.48
N ALA A 34 4.25 -3.94 -0.44
CA ALA A 34 3.41 -4.21 0.74
C ALA A 34 1.93 -4.38 0.38
N SER A 35 1.44 -3.62 -0.60
CA SER A 35 0.06 -3.74 -1.11
C SER A 35 -0.16 -5.05 -1.89
N TYR A 36 0.86 -5.54 -2.59
CA TYR A 36 0.78 -6.77 -3.37
C TYR A 36 0.89 -8.02 -2.50
N THR A 37 1.80 -8.04 -1.52
CA THR A 37 1.99 -9.15 -0.58
C THR A 37 0.72 -9.42 0.22
N GLN A 38 0.00 -8.39 0.68
CA GLN A 38 -1.29 -8.56 1.37
C GLN A 38 -2.40 -9.15 0.49
N ARG A 39 -2.38 -8.91 -0.84
CA ARG A 39 -3.34 -9.54 -1.76
C ARG A 39 -3.09 -11.04 -1.88
N GLN A 40 -1.83 -11.47 -1.78
CA GLN A 40 -1.49 -12.90 -1.77
C GLN A 40 -2.00 -13.58 -0.49
N THR A 41 -1.81 -12.97 0.68
CA THR A 41 -2.28 -13.54 1.96
C THR A 41 -3.80 -13.75 1.99
N ARG A 42 -4.59 -12.86 1.36
CA ARG A 42 -6.06 -13.04 1.27
C ARG A 42 -6.47 -14.17 0.31
N ARG A 43 -5.71 -14.41 -0.76
CA ARG A 43 -5.96 -15.55 -1.66
C ARG A 43 -5.63 -16.86 -0.95
N ASP A 44 -4.59 -16.88 -0.12
CA ASP A 44 -4.19 -18.07 0.65
C ASP A 44 -5.26 -18.54 1.64
N VAL A 45 -5.99 -17.64 2.31
CA VAL A 45 -7.03 -18.08 3.26
C VAL A 45 -8.17 -18.83 2.56
N ARG A 46 -8.58 -18.38 1.36
CA ARG A 46 -9.64 -19.04 0.60
C ARG A 46 -9.19 -20.39 0.02
N THR A 47 -7.94 -20.48 -0.44
CA THR A 47 -7.39 -21.76 -0.92
C THR A 47 -7.21 -22.74 0.24
N MET A 48 -6.79 -22.29 1.42
CA MET A 48 -6.72 -23.12 2.63
C MET A 48 -8.10 -23.66 3.05
N ILE A 49 -9.15 -22.84 3.07
CA ILE A 49 -10.50 -23.33 3.42
C ILE A 49 -10.97 -24.39 2.41
N LYS A 50 -10.64 -24.20 1.12
CA LYS A 50 -10.99 -25.18 0.10
C LYS A 50 -10.26 -26.51 0.31
N SER A 51 -8.95 -26.48 0.61
CA SER A 51 -8.20 -27.70 0.93
C SER A 51 -8.70 -28.37 2.22
N ASP A 52 -9.11 -27.59 3.22
CA ASP A 52 -9.63 -28.14 4.48
C ASP A 52 -10.99 -28.84 4.27
N ILE A 53 -11.85 -28.32 3.39
CA ILE A 53 -13.11 -28.97 3.00
C ILE A 53 -12.84 -30.26 2.22
N GLU A 54 -11.84 -30.27 1.32
CA GLU A 54 -11.44 -31.47 0.59
C GLU A 54 -10.90 -32.55 1.56
N ALA A 55 -10.08 -32.15 2.53
CA ALA A 55 -9.60 -33.04 3.59
C ALA A 55 -10.74 -33.59 4.45
N LEU A 56 -11.73 -32.76 4.81
CA LEU A 56 -12.92 -33.20 5.56
C LEU A 56 -13.73 -34.24 4.78
N LYS A 57 -13.90 -34.07 3.46
CA LYS A 57 -14.60 -35.04 2.62
C LYS A 57 -13.91 -36.41 2.64
N LEU A 58 -12.60 -36.43 2.43
CA LEU A 58 -11.81 -37.67 2.48
C LEU A 58 -11.88 -38.33 3.86
N LEU A 59 -11.76 -37.54 4.93
CA LEU A 59 -11.76 -38.06 6.29
C LEU A 59 -13.13 -38.64 6.68
N LYS A 60 -14.22 -38.06 6.16
CA LYS A 60 -15.59 -38.56 6.35
C LYS A 60 -15.87 -39.83 5.55
N GLU A 61 -15.25 -40.00 4.39
CA GLU A 61 -15.31 -41.26 3.61
C GLU A 61 -14.58 -42.41 4.30
N LEU A 62 -13.42 -42.13 4.93
CA LEU A 62 -12.60 -43.13 5.63
C LEU A 62 -13.15 -43.48 7.02
N HIS A 63 -13.54 -42.47 7.82
CA HIS A 63 -13.96 -42.65 9.21
C HIS A 63 -15.10 -41.69 9.59
N PRO A 64 -16.36 -42.04 9.26
CA PRO A 64 -17.50 -41.12 9.34
C PRO A 64 -17.84 -40.65 10.76
N GLU A 65 -17.49 -41.42 11.79
CA GLU A 65 -17.77 -41.09 13.20
C GLU A 65 -16.52 -40.74 14.00
N SER A 66 -15.36 -40.54 13.36
CA SER A 66 -14.16 -40.20 14.11
C SER A 66 -14.27 -38.81 14.75
N SER A 67 -13.78 -38.67 15.98
CA SER A 67 -13.66 -37.39 16.69
C SER A 67 -12.82 -36.35 15.93
N GLY A 68 -11.99 -36.80 14.98
CA GLY A 68 -11.26 -35.94 14.04
C GLY A 68 -12.17 -35.19 13.07
N VAL A 69 -13.27 -35.79 12.61
CA VAL A 69 -14.24 -35.11 11.72
C VAL A 69 -14.89 -33.93 12.42
N GLN A 70 -15.35 -34.12 13.67
CA GLN A 70 -15.97 -33.05 14.46
C GLN A 70 -14.99 -31.89 14.70
N LYS A 71 -13.76 -32.18 15.13
CA LYS A 71 -12.74 -31.14 15.34
C LYS A 71 -12.40 -30.37 14.07
N LEU A 72 -12.28 -31.06 12.94
CA LEU A 72 -11.98 -30.40 11.67
C LEU A 72 -13.17 -29.56 11.18
N GLN A 73 -14.40 -30.04 11.39
CA GLN A 73 -15.62 -29.31 11.08
C GLN A 73 -15.75 -28.03 11.92
N GLU A 74 -15.46 -28.10 13.22
CA GLU A 74 -15.39 -26.93 14.11
C GLU A 74 -14.27 -25.96 13.68
N HIS A 75 -13.10 -26.47 13.31
CA HIS A 75 -11.99 -25.62 12.83
C HIS A 75 -12.36 -24.85 11.55
N ILE A 76 -12.99 -25.51 10.58
CA ILE A 76 -13.46 -24.89 9.34
C ILE A 76 -14.55 -23.86 9.65
N ALA A 77 -15.52 -24.18 10.50
CA ALA A 77 -16.58 -23.26 10.90
C ALA A 77 -16.01 -22.00 11.55
N TRP A 78 -15.06 -22.16 12.48
CA TRP A 78 -14.37 -21.04 13.12
C TRP A 78 -13.60 -20.17 12.12
N ARG A 79 -12.88 -20.77 11.15
CA ARG A 79 -12.18 -20.02 10.10
C ARG A 79 -13.13 -19.26 9.18
N ILE A 80 -14.27 -19.86 8.84
CA ILE A 80 -15.32 -19.21 8.03
C ILE A 80 -15.88 -18.00 8.79
N ASP A 81 -16.18 -18.14 10.09
CA ASP A 81 -16.67 -17.04 10.91
C ASP A 81 -15.64 -15.92 11.08
N GLN A 82 -14.36 -16.26 11.26
CA GLN A 82 -13.29 -15.25 11.28
C GLN A 82 -13.17 -14.50 9.94
N LEU A 83 -13.26 -15.22 8.83
CA LEU A 83 -13.21 -14.63 7.50
C LEU A 83 -14.45 -13.75 7.24
N ALA A 84 -15.64 -14.22 7.61
CA ALA A 84 -16.89 -13.47 7.48
C ALA A 84 -16.89 -12.22 8.38
N GLY A 85 -16.38 -12.31 9.60
CA GLY A 85 -16.20 -11.17 10.50
C GLY A 85 -15.23 -10.14 9.94
N HIS A 86 -14.07 -10.58 9.43
CA HIS A 86 -13.10 -9.71 8.76
C HIS A 86 -13.67 -9.07 7.48
N GLU A 87 -14.48 -9.79 6.69
CA GLU A 87 -15.05 -9.27 5.45
C GLU A 87 -16.23 -8.30 5.70
N ARG A 88 -17.07 -8.55 6.71
CA ARG A 88 -18.24 -7.69 7.05
C ARG A 88 -17.83 -6.32 7.61
N GLY A 89 -16.75 -6.24 8.39
CA GLY A 89 -16.27 -4.99 9.01
C GLY A 89 -15.32 -4.16 8.14
N ALA A 90 -14.80 -4.73 7.05
CA ALA A 90 -13.75 -4.11 6.25
C ALA A 90 -14.30 -3.05 5.28
N ARG A 91 -14.41 -1.80 5.75
CA ARG A 91 -14.70 -0.63 4.90
C ARG A 91 -13.41 0.08 4.48
N ARG A 92 -13.48 0.72 3.32
CA ARG A 92 -12.40 1.59 2.84
C ARG A 92 -12.63 2.98 3.41
N ASP A 93 -11.56 3.59 3.89
CA ASP A 93 -11.60 4.97 4.37
C ASP A 93 -11.52 5.92 3.17
N TRP A 94 -12.69 6.20 2.57
CA TRP A 94 -12.81 7.08 1.41
C TRP A 94 -12.35 8.51 1.71
N THR A 95 -12.58 8.99 2.93
CA THR A 95 -12.13 10.32 3.38
C THR A 95 -10.60 10.44 3.35
N GLY A 96 -9.88 9.45 3.87
CA GLY A 96 -8.42 9.45 3.80
C GLY A 96 -7.87 9.29 2.37
N ILE A 97 -8.56 8.53 1.51
CA ILE A 97 -8.20 8.41 0.08
C ILE A 97 -8.35 9.76 -0.63
N VAL A 98 -9.46 10.47 -0.42
CA VAL A 98 -9.72 11.78 -1.05
C VAL A 98 -8.69 12.80 -0.56
N ALA A 99 -8.41 12.85 0.75
CA ALA A 99 -7.42 13.75 1.33
C ALA A 99 -6.01 13.50 0.76
N LEU A 100 -5.61 12.24 0.61
CA LEU A 100 -4.35 11.85 -0.02
C LEU A 100 -4.27 12.35 -1.47
N LEU A 101 -5.30 12.05 -2.27
CA LEU A 101 -5.33 12.44 -3.68
C LEU A 101 -5.28 13.97 -3.84
N LEU A 102 -5.97 14.71 -2.98
CA LEU A 102 -5.93 16.17 -2.97
C LEU A 102 -4.52 16.69 -2.63
N LEU A 103 -3.88 16.18 -1.57
CA LEU A 103 -2.53 16.60 -1.21
C LEU A 103 -1.50 16.29 -2.30
N TRP A 104 -1.56 15.09 -2.87
CA TRP A 104 -0.64 14.67 -3.93
C TRP A 104 -0.87 15.41 -5.24
N SER A 105 -2.13 15.64 -5.64
CA SER A 105 -2.44 16.45 -6.82
C SER A 105 -1.97 17.90 -6.68
N THR A 106 -2.11 18.48 -5.48
CA THR A 106 -1.65 19.84 -5.17
C THR A 106 -0.12 19.91 -5.19
N ALA A 107 0.56 18.95 -4.57
CA ALA A 107 2.02 18.84 -4.63
C ALA A 107 2.54 18.71 -6.07
N ALA A 108 1.87 17.89 -6.89
CA ALA A 108 2.21 17.73 -8.30
C ALA A 108 1.98 19.02 -9.11
N ALA A 109 0.87 19.73 -8.88
CA ALA A 109 0.58 20.99 -9.54
C ALA A 109 1.63 22.08 -9.20
N ILE A 110 2.04 22.17 -7.93
CA ILE A 110 3.09 23.10 -7.49
C ILE A 110 4.44 22.72 -8.10
N ALA A 111 4.80 21.43 -8.08
CA ALA A 111 6.05 20.96 -8.68
C ALA A 111 6.10 21.26 -10.17
N LEU A 112 5.04 20.94 -10.93
CA LEU A 112 4.94 21.23 -12.36
C LEU A 112 5.02 22.75 -12.64
N GLY A 113 4.28 23.56 -11.89
CA GLY A 113 4.36 25.02 -11.99
C GLY A 113 5.78 25.55 -11.73
N GLY A 114 6.47 24.99 -10.74
CA GLY A 114 7.86 25.32 -10.42
C GLY A 114 8.87 24.88 -11.50
N PHE A 115 8.56 23.83 -12.26
CA PHE A 115 9.38 23.35 -13.38
C PHE A 115 9.21 24.18 -14.65
N TYR A 116 7.98 24.60 -14.96
CA TYR A 116 7.70 25.42 -16.16
C TYR A 116 8.00 26.91 -15.95
N ALA A 117 8.05 27.37 -14.70
CA ALA A 117 8.39 28.75 -14.39
C ALA A 117 9.91 28.94 -14.17
N GLY A 118 10.37 30.19 -14.28
CA GLY A 118 11.80 30.54 -14.24
C GLY A 118 12.56 30.08 -12.98
N SER A 119 13.88 30.26 -12.97
CA SER A 119 14.80 29.69 -11.96
C SER A 119 14.41 29.95 -10.49
N TRP A 120 13.77 31.08 -10.18
CA TRP A 120 13.26 31.41 -8.85
C TRP A 120 12.16 30.46 -8.36
N TRP A 121 11.30 29.99 -9.27
CA TRP A 121 10.16 29.13 -8.94
C TRP A 121 10.55 27.70 -8.59
N LYS A 122 11.81 27.29 -8.84
CA LYS A 122 12.34 26.01 -8.38
C LYS A 122 12.34 25.89 -6.85
N LEU A 123 12.33 27.01 -6.13
CA LEU A 123 12.16 27.02 -4.67
C LEU A 123 10.79 26.47 -4.23
N ALA A 124 9.77 26.49 -5.11
CA ALA A 124 8.45 25.90 -4.85
C ALA A 124 8.47 24.36 -4.79
N ILE A 125 9.58 23.71 -5.19
CA ILE A 125 9.75 22.27 -5.06
C ILE A 125 9.84 21.86 -3.58
N LEU A 126 10.41 22.70 -2.71
CA LEU A 126 10.52 22.45 -1.27
C LEU A 126 9.15 22.29 -0.58
N PRO A 127 8.19 23.23 -0.72
CA PRO A 127 6.85 23.05 -0.18
C PRO A 127 6.08 21.92 -0.88
N ALA A 128 6.31 21.67 -2.18
CA ALA A 128 5.71 20.51 -2.86
C ALA A 128 6.19 19.17 -2.26
N LEU A 129 7.48 19.05 -1.93
CA LEU A 129 8.04 17.88 -1.28
C LEU A 129 7.43 17.67 0.12
N LEU A 130 7.29 18.74 0.91
CA LEU A 130 6.63 18.69 2.22
C LEU A 130 5.17 18.24 2.13
N LEU A 131 4.41 18.76 1.16
CA LEU A 131 3.03 18.35 0.94
C LEU A 131 2.94 16.88 0.51
N PHE A 132 3.89 16.42 -0.31
CA PHE A 132 3.95 15.03 -0.74
C PHE A 132 4.23 14.09 0.44
N THR A 133 5.17 14.44 1.33
CA THR A 133 5.50 13.62 2.52
C THR A 133 4.36 13.62 3.54
N LEU A 134 3.67 14.75 3.74
CA LEU A 134 2.46 14.82 4.57
C LEU A 134 1.31 13.97 4.01
N GLY A 135 1.29 13.71 2.70
CA GLY A 135 0.34 12.78 2.09
C GLY A 135 0.62 11.31 2.41
N LEU A 136 1.88 10.90 2.63
CA LEU A 136 2.26 9.48 2.78
C LEU A 136 1.43 8.68 3.81
N PRO A 137 1.08 9.22 5.01
CA PRO A 137 0.22 8.52 5.96
C PRO A 137 -1.16 8.13 5.38
N GLY A 138 -1.69 8.91 4.43
CA GLY A 138 -2.97 8.66 3.76
C GLY A 138 -2.98 7.41 2.88
N LEU A 139 -1.81 6.85 2.52
CA LEU A 139 -1.72 5.56 1.82
C LEU A 139 -2.32 4.42 2.64
N GLY A 140 -2.31 4.55 3.98
CA GLY A 140 -2.99 3.62 4.89
C GLY A 140 -4.51 3.56 4.68
N SER A 141 -5.13 4.58 4.10
CA SER A 141 -6.57 4.64 3.85
C SER A 141 -7.00 3.89 2.58
N PHE A 142 -6.08 3.58 1.66
CA PHE A 142 -6.33 2.62 0.59
C PHE A 142 -6.50 1.18 1.10
N LYS A 143 -6.03 0.89 2.31
CA LYS A 143 -6.26 -0.40 2.97
C LYS A 143 -7.68 -0.42 3.50
N LYS A 144 -8.37 -1.57 3.37
CA LYS A 144 -9.62 -1.77 4.10
C LYS A 144 -9.25 -1.90 5.58
N LYS A 145 -9.73 -0.98 6.41
CA LYS A 145 -9.56 -1.05 7.86
C LYS A 145 -10.81 -1.69 8.46
N ILE A 146 -10.62 -2.56 9.43
CA ILE A 146 -11.71 -3.04 10.28
C ILE A 146 -11.92 -1.92 11.29
N ARG A 147 -13.14 -1.39 11.36
CA ARG A 147 -13.49 -0.42 12.40
C ARG A 147 -13.61 -1.23 13.68
N GLU A 148 -12.60 -1.19 14.55
CA GLU A 148 -12.78 -1.59 15.94
C GLU A 148 -13.82 -0.62 16.50
N THR A 149 -15.01 -1.14 16.76
CA THR A 149 -16.10 -0.43 17.45
C THR A 149 -15.80 -0.34 18.92
#